data_AF-A0A0D1ZCH2-F1
#
_entry.id   AF-A0A0D1ZCH2-F1
#
_cell.length_a   1.000
_cell.length_b   1.000
_cell.length_c   1.000
_cell.angle_alpha   90.00
_cell.angle_beta   90.00
_cell.angle_gamma   90.00
#
_symmetry.space_group_name_H-M   'P 1'
#
loop_
_entity.id
_entity.type
_entity.pdbx_description
1 polymer ?
#
loop_
_entity_poly.entity_id
_entity_poly.type
_entity_poly.pdbx_seq_one_letter_code
_entity_poly.pdbx_strand_id
1 'polypeptide(L)'
;MDYSTVSSDTDALHGQSPWGSSSPRADRSFASPADSPAPIRGHSYSQSGDSSPETSFPANASEISDSTTLVGPAVTQPNPYQQAPPQQAPVPAQEAQTSTQGQQYSGGQQPRPQAARYHSTKPQRPVPQYKLQAKVTALERQGRKDPIIRFDVHTNLPKFRTTQFRDVRRTHAEFLKLADHLISSNPEALVPSVPPALTSAGAGTDEDEVRVKNSIQRWLNVVCSNDVLMRDEEMIFFVESDFGYSPVVRMKQPATGVRRKVLKQFAPPPDDTPELHEARPVVKLFYLGALDTGQKLERVVKARRALGLAESSLGEKLGQMHVQETHPGLSTAYRKLGRIIQTTGDYHAAQGTAEATALGDSLSYHSSDAFIVKETLTNRHILLRELLQAEASRKSKESAVHRLKSSSSVKREKVDEAISALDEASSQENYLRSKTQRVTANLLLEKRRWFDRTSNEFTMSLRDYVLRQIEFERRTLATLESVRPDIRAIDASGGLSRLGRESHPAVRRVSLASSQGAKGDAWSGVARSREALTRSMSGSFGPGIIAEGNEDGVNAGNGEGAGAGQGAAGAGRPRSGTGASLSSVKENEDDDRVDARNAASRLAQSTF
;
A
#
# COMPACT_ATOMS: atom_id res chain seq x y z
N MET A 1 21.11 10.17 5.24
CA MET A 1 20.49 11.17 6.12
C MET A 1 20.22 10.49 7.45
N ASP A 2 20.53 11.13 8.57
CA ASP A 2 20.36 10.56 9.91
C ASP A 2 18.90 10.76 10.36
N TYR A 3 18.20 9.67 10.68
CA TYR A 3 16.73 9.61 10.84
C TYR A 3 16.26 9.84 12.29
N SER A 4 16.97 10.65 13.07
CA SER A 4 16.66 10.89 14.50
C SER A 4 15.62 11.99 14.77
N THR A 5 15.02 12.59 13.73
CA THR A 5 14.12 13.76 13.90
C THR A 5 12.62 13.46 13.72
N VAL A 6 12.22 12.19 13.64
CA VAL A 6 10.79 11.80 13.55
C VAL A 6 10.04 12.04 14.87
N SER A 7 10.74 12.24 15.98
CA SER A 7 10.14 12.31 17.32
C SER A 7 9.51 13.67 17.71
N SER A 8 9.65 14.73 16.90
CA SER A 8 9.10 16.05 17.27
C SER A 8 7.70 16.34 16.73
N ASP A 9 7.17 15.50 15.83
CA ASP A 9 5.83 15.67 15.26
C ASP A 9 4.75 14.82 15.98
N THR A 10 5.15 13.98 16.95
CA THR A 10 4.23 13.11 17.72
C THR A 10 3.45 13.85 18.82
N ASP A 11 3.97 14.97 19.34
CA ASP A 11 3.32 15.73 20.43
C ASP A 11 2.08 16.53 19.99
N ALA A 12 1.78 16.59 18.69
CA ALA A 12 0.59 17.26 18.17
C ALA A 12 -0.67 16.38 18.09
N LEU A 13 -0.64 15.14 18.60
CA LEU A 13 -1.68 14.13 18.41
C LEU A 13 -2.67 13.94 19.58
N HIS A 14 -2.60 14.75 20.64
CA HIS A 14 -3.52 14.64 21.79
C HIS A 14 -4.79 15.50 21.68
N GLY A 15 -5.41 15.53 20.50
CA GLY A 15 -6.78 16.02 20.32
C GLY A 15 -7.79 14.88 20.44
N GLN A 16 -8.85 15.04 21.23
CA GLN A 16 -9.96 14.09 21.29
C GLN A 16 -10.60 13.94 19.89
N SER A 17 -10.75 12.69 19.45
CA SER A 17 -11.36 12.35 18.15
C SER A 17 -12.86 12.70 18.12
N PRO A 18 -13.38 13.33 17.06
CA PRO A 18 -14.79 13.68 16.93
C PRO A 18 -15.72 12.49 16.58
N TRP A 19 -15.22 11.25 16.62
CA TRP A 19 -15.99 10.04 16.28
C TRP A 19 -16.29 9.16 17.50
N GLY A 20 -16.60 9.78 18.63
CA GLY A 20 -17.11 9.11 19.82
C GLY A 20 -18.55 8.62 19.63
N SER A 21 -18.70 7.30 19.42
CA SER A 21 -19.86 6.46 19.78
C SER A 21 -21.26 6.87 19.29
N SER A 22 -21.81 6.10 18.35
CA SER A 22 -23.26 5.88 18.22
C SER A 22 -23.52 4.48 17.66
N SER A 23 -23.82 3.51 18.53
CA SER A 23 -24.52 2.28 18.16
C SER A 23 -25.65 2.06 19.17
N PRO A 24 -26.90 1.86 18.71
CA PRO A 24 -28.06 1.78 19.58
C PRO A 24 -28.11 0.40 20.27
N ARG A 25 -28.02 0.39 21.60
CA ARG A 25 -28.34 -0.78 22.43
C ARG A 25 -29.85 -0.91 22.53
N ALA A 26 -30.37 -2.06 22.11
CA ALA A 26 -31.76 -2.46 22.31
C ALA A 26 -31.99 -2.85 23.79
N ASP A 27 -33.16 -2.44 24.29
CA ASP A 27 -33.69 -2.66 25.63
C ASP A 27 -33.67 -4.12 26.09
N ARG A 28 -33.18 -4.33 27.33
CA ARG A 28 -33.62 -5.44 28.20
C ARG A 28 -33.74 -4.92 29.62
N SER A 29 -34.97 -4.69 30.03
CA SER A 29 -35.40 -4.41 31.39
C SER A 29 -35.38 -5.69 32.24
N PHE A 30 -34.83 -5.60 33.44
CA PHE A 30 -35.13 -6.51 34.55
C PHE A 30 -35.33 -5.67 35.82
N ALA A 31 -36.36 -6.03 36.57
CA ALA A 31 -36.83 -5.34 37.77
C ALA A 31 -35.91 -5.60 38.97
N SER A 32 -35.63 -4.54 39.75
CA SER A 32 -35.04 -4.63 41.09
C SER A 32 -36.14 -4.49 42.14
N PRO A 33 -36.16 -5.32 43.21
CA PRO A 33 -36.99 -5.04 44.37
C PRO A 33 -36.28 -4.07 45.32
N ALA A 34 -37.09 -3.21 45.93
CA ALA A 34 -36.73 -2.23 46.94
C ALA A 34 -36.43 -2.88 48.30
N ASP A 35 -35.43 -2.37 49.01
CA ASP A 35 -35.62 -1.83 50.36
C ASP A 35 -34.36 -1.07 50.83
N SER A 36 -34.57 0.10 51.41
CA SER A 36 -33.56 0.94 52.09
C SER A 36 -33.71 0.77 53.61
N PRO A 37 -32.70 1.09 54.45
CA PRO A 37 -32.57 2.49 54.92
C PRO A 37 -31.12 2.97 55.15
N ALA A 38 -30.96 4.30 55.18
CA ALA A 38 -29.74 5.08 55.47
C ALA A 38 -29.73 5.59 56.94
N PRO A 39 -28.86 6.54 57.37
CA PRO A 39 -27.39 6.63 57.34
C PRO A 39 -26.79 6.91 58.75
N ILE A 40 -25.46 6.81 58.94
CA ILE A 40 -24.75 7.41 60.09
C ILE A 40 -23.58 8.29 59.62
N ARG A 41 -23.51 9.45 60.28
CA ARG A 41 -22.68 10.65 60.10
C ARG A 41 -21.34 10.50 60.87
N GLY A 42 -20.23 11.09 60.38
CA GLY A 42 -19.04 11.25 61.22
C GLY A 42 -17.76 11.79 60.59
N HIS A 43 -17.59 13.11 60.68
CA HIS A 43 -16.37 13.88 61.03
C HIS A 43 -15.14 13.99 60.12
N SER A 44 -14.71 15.25 60.07
CA SER A 44 -13.58 15.93 59.42
C SER A 44 -12.48 16.34 60.42
N TYR A 45 -11.21 16.36 60.02
CA TYR A 45 -10.07 17.16 60.54
C TYR A 45 -9.01 17.24 59.39
N SER A 46 -8.72 18.39 58.75
CA SER A 46 -7.65 19.40 59.01
C SER A 46 -6.24 18.80 59.22
N GLN A 47 -5.08 19.30 58.77
CA GLN A 47 -4.62 20.61 58.28
C GLN A 47 -3.15 20.49 57.80
N SER A 48 -2.59 21.60 57.27
CA SER A 48 -1.18 21.97 56.97
C SER A 48 -0.65 21.67 55.55
N GLY A 49 -0.08 22.60 54.77
CA GLY A 49 0.24 24.02 54.93
C GLY A 49 1.74 24.30 54.71
N ASP A 50 2.12 24.87 53.54
CA ASP A 50 3.29 25.75 53.23
C ASP A 50 3.50 25.78 51.70
N SER A 51 4.03 26.79 51.00
CA SER A 51 4.12 28.25 51.08
C SER A 51 4.71 28.72 49.73
N SER A 52 4.19 29.80 49.17
CA SER A 52 4.67 30.53 47.98
C SER A 52 5.81 31.52 48.33
N PRO A 53 6.52 32.14 47.36
CA PRO A 53 6.13 33.46 46.79
C PRO A 53 6.46 33.61 45.27
N GLU A 54 5.66 34.24 44.40
CA GLU A 54 5.28 35.67 44.23
C GLU A 54 6.32 36.54 43.47
N THR A 55 5.89 37.10 42.31
CA THR A 55 6.27 38.42 41.72
C THR A 55 5.43 38.63 40.44
N SER A 56 4.36 39.45 40.43
CA SER A 56 4.27 40.93 40.26
C SER A 56 3.98 41.39 38.80
N PHE A 57 2.78 41.99 38.66
CA PHE A 57 2.04 42.74 37.60
C PHE A 57 2.83 43.84 36.80
N PRO A 58 2.26 44.57 35.77
CA PRO A 58 0.84 44.90 35.55
C PRO A 58 0.26 45.01 34.10
N ALA A 59 -1.04 45.34 34.11
CA ALA A 59 -2.08 45.56 33.12
C ALA A 59 -1.81 46.47 31.90
N ASN A 60 -2.63 46.30 30.85
CA ASN A 60 -3.51 47.39 30.40
C ASN A 60 -4.74 46.89 29.63
N ALA A 61 -5.89 47.44 30.02
CA ALA A 61 -7.20 47.27 29.40
C ALA A 61 -7.47 48.38 28.39
N SER A 62 -8.30 48.12 27.38
CA SER A 62 -9.15 49.12 26.74
C SER A 62 -10.36 48.42 26.12
N GLU A 63 -11.51 48.72 26.71
CA GLU A 63 -12.87 48.39 26.28
C GLU A 63 -13.25 49.21 25.04
N ILE A 64 -14.03 48.63 24.12
CA ILE A 64 -15.15 49.33 23.47
C ILE A 64 -16.30 48.33 23.33
N SER A 65 -17.39 48.67 24.02
CA SER A 65 -18.73 48.10 23.92
C SER A 65 -19.42 48.58 22.65
N ASP A 66 -20.22 47.72 22.00
CA ASP A 66 -21.58 48.12 21.65
C ASP A 66 -22.51 46.90 21.43
N SER A 67 -23.74 47.03 21.91
CA SER A 67 -24.80 46.02 21.88
C SER A 67 -26.05 46.67 21.31
N THR A 68 -26.67 46.15 20.25
CA THR A 68 -28.14 46.21 20.07
C THR A 68 -28.69 45.27 18.98
N THR A 69 -29.52 44.33 19.43
CA THR A 69 -30.85 43.91 18.92
C THR A 69 -31.13 43.61 17.43
N LEU A 70 -31.45 42.34 17.18
CA LEU A 70 -32.72 41.79 16.63
C LEU A 70 -33.54 42.66 15.66
N VAL A 71 -33.64 42.25 14.38
CA VAL A 71 -34.90 42.09 13.60
C VAL A 71 -34.60 41.14 12.42
N GLY A 72 -35.30 40.01 12.33
CA GLY A 72 -35.38 39.20 11.11
C GLY A 72 -36.56 39.62 10.23
N PRO A 73 -36.56 39.25 8.94
CA PRO A 73 -37.76 38.59 8.44
C PRO A 73 -37.46 37.36 7.58
N ALA A 74 -38.43 36.46 7.64
CA ALA A 74 -38.56 35.21 6.92
C ALA A 74 -38.78 35.39 5.41
N VAL A 75 -38.28 34.46 4.59
CA VAL A 75 -38.82 34.14 3.26
C VAL A 75 -38.74 32.63 3.00
N THR A 76 -39.88 31.98 3.18
CA THR A 76 -40.52 30.89 2.41
C THR A 76 -39.71 30.00 1.44
N GLN A 77 -39.78 28.69 1.70
CA GLN A 77 -39.82 27.63 0.68
C GLN A 77 -41.14 27.70 -0.13
N PRO A 78 -41.15 27.19 -1.38
CA PRO A 78 -41.87 25.93 -1.61
C PRO A 78 -41.18 24.97 -2.60
N ASN A 79 -41.40 23.67 -2.37
CA ASN A 79 -41.23 22.54 -3.29
C ASN A 79 -42.66 21.99 -3.59
N PRO A 80 -42.91 20.96 -4.42
CA PRO A 80 -42.31 20.51 -5.70
C PRO A 80 -43.40 20.13 -6.75
N TYR A 81 -43.08 19.99 -8.06
CA TYR A 81 -43.85 19.11 -8.99
C TYR A 81 -43.00 18.62 -10.18
N GLN A 82 -42.95 17.28 -10.32
CA GLN A 82 -43.06 16.40 -11.52
C GLN A 82 -42.28 16.74 -12.81
N GLN A 83 -41.30 15.93 -13.23
CA GLN A 83 -41.32 14.66 -14.00
C GLN A 83 -41.18 14.81 -15.53
N ALA A 84 -40.26 13.98 -16.07
CA ALA A 84 -40.19 13.37 -17.43
C ALA A 84 -39.14 13.90 -18.45
N PRO A 85 -38.61 13.02 -19.33
CA PRO A 85 -37.24 13.08 -19.89
C PRO A 85 -37.19 13.48 -21.39
N PRO A 86 -36.02 13.80 -21.96
CA PRO A 86 -35.87 13.89 -23.41
C PRO A 86 -35.41 12.58 -24.04
N GLN A 87 -36.17 12.19 -25.06
CA GLN A 87 -36.02 11.05 -25.95
C GLN A 87 -34.86 11.20 -26.94
N GLN A 88 -34.33 10.05 -27.35
CA GLN A 88 -33.35 9.85 -28.41
C GLN A 88 -33.96 10.14 -29.79
N ALA A 89 -33.17 10.80 -30.65
CA ALA A 89 -33.49 10.99 -32.06
C ALA A 89 -33.08 9.76 -32.90
N PRO A 90 -33.91 9.31 -33.87
CA PRO A 90 -33.56 8.25 -34.80
C PRO A 90 -32.94 8.78 -36.10
N VAL A 91 -31.99 8.02 -36.63
CA VAL A 91 -31.35 8.19 -37.95
C VAL A 91 -32.03 7.24 -38.95
N PRO A 92 -32.37 7.66 -40.18
CA PRO A 92 -32.95 6.78 -41.19
C PRO A 92 -31.86 6.24 -42.15
N ALA A 93 -31.90 4.94 -42.46
CA ALA A 93 -31.36 4.43 -43.73
C ALA A 93 -31.98 3.06 -44.05
N GLN A 94 -32.81 3.05 -45.10
CA GLN A 94 -33.35 1.88 -45.76
C GLN A 94 -32.31 1.18 -46.64
N GLU A 95 -32.59 -0.10 -46.82
CA GLU A 95 -31.96 -1.15 -47.62
C GLU A 95 -31.76 -0.78 -49.10
N ALA A 96 -30.72 -1.32 -49.73
CA ALA A 96 -30.87 -2.38 -50.74
C ALA A 96 -29.55 -2.75 -51.47
N GLN A 97 -29.43 -4.05 -51.70
CA GLN A 97 -28.77 -4.75 -52.82
C GLN A 97 -27.26 -5.07 -52.78
N THR A 98 -27.03 -6.33 -52.41
CA THR A 98 -26.05 -7.27 -52.96
C THR A 98 -26.34 -7.64 -54.42
N SER A 99 -25.31 -7.69 -55.26
CA SER A 99 -25.04 -8.81 -56.19
C SER A 99 -23.73 -8.59 -56.97
N THR A 100 -23.07 -9.70 -57.23
CA THR A 100 -21.70 -9.87 -57.73
C THR A 100 -21.65 -10.21 -59.22
N GLN A 101 -20.53 -9.82 -59.83
CA GLN A 101 -19.81 -10.43 -60.97
C GLN A 101 -20.39 -10.38 -62.40
N GLY A 102 -19.53 -9.90 -63.31
CA GLY A 102 -19.58 -10.15 -64.76
C GLY A 102 -18.46 -9.41 -65.50
N GLN A 103 -17.44 -10.14 -65.97
CA GLN A 103 -16.37 -9.66 -66.85
C GLN A 103 -16.89 -9.35 -68.26
N GLN A 104 -16.37 -8.30 -68.92
CA GLN A 104 -15.95 -8.39 -70.34
C GLN A 104 -15.10 -7.21 -70.83
N TYR A 105 -14.45 -7.46 -71.97
CA TYR A 105 -13.28 -6.85 -72.59
C TYR A 105 -13.46 -5.48 -73.29
N SER A 106 -12.30 -4.83 -73.50
CA SER A 106 -11.85 -4.06 -74.69
C SER A 106 -12.10 -2.55 -74.82
N GLY A 107 -11.09 -1.87 -75.39
CA GLY A 107 -11.25 -0.70 -76.26
C GLY A 107 -11.04 0.67 -75.61
N GLY A 108 -9.93 1.35 -75.96
CA GLY A 108 -9.57 2.64 -75.39
C GLY A 108 -10.34 3.84 -75.94
N GLN A 109 -10.22 4.97 -75.24
CA GLN A 109 -10.01 6.32 -75.78
C GLN A 109 -9.91 7.31 -74.60
N GLN A 110 -8.95 8.25 -74.71
CA GLN A 110 -8.85 9.42 -73.83
C GLN A 110 -10.13 10.26 -73.91
N PRO A 111 -10.48 10.97 -72.81
CA PRO A 111 -10.28 12.41 -72.86
C PRO A 111 -9.83 13.02 -71.51
N ARG A 112 -8.90 13.97 -71.58
CA ARG A 112 -8.74 15.08 -70.62
C ARG A 112 -10.10 15.82 -70.53
N PRO A 113 -10.51 16.43 -69.38
CA PRO A 113 -9.75 17.55 -68.84
C PRO A 113 -9.95 17.88 -67.33
N GLN A 114 -9.23 18.93 -66.92
CA GLN A 114 -9.45 19.83 -65.78
C GLN A 114 -8.76 19.57 -64.44
N ALA A 115 -7.93 20.55 -64.10
CA ALA A 115 -7.13 20.69 -62.91
C ALA A 115 -8.02 20.91 -61.68
N ALA A 116 -8.10 19.90 -60.82
CA ALA A 116 -8.52 20.07 -59.45
C ALA A 116 -7.35 20.66 -58.64
N ARG A 117 -7.54 21.87 -58.12
CA ARG A 117 -6.67 22.51 -57.11
C ARG A 117 -6.49 21.54 -55.93
N TYR A 118 -5.31 20.97 -55.80
CA TYR A 118 -4.89 20.27 -54.60
C TYR A 118 -4.71 21.26 -53.45
N HIS A 119 -5.64 21.27 -52.50
CA HIS A 119 -5.34 21.66 -51.13
C HIS A 119 -4.39 20.60 -50.56
N SER A 120 -3.09 20.94 -50.49
CA SER A 120 -2.08 20.13 -49.82
C SER A 120 -2.31 20.17 -48.30
N THR A 121 -3.08 19.23 -47.77
CA THR A 121 -2.99 18.87 -46.35
C THR A 121 -1.67 18.13 -46.14
N LYS A 122 -0.65 18.84 -45.66
CA LYS A 122 0.62 18.21 -45.27
C LYS A 122 0.31 17.16 -44.19
N PRO A 123 0.69 15.87 -44.36
CA PRO A 123 0.58 14.91 -43.28
C PRO A 123 1.49 15.37 -42.14
N GLN A 124 0.91 15.64 -40.96
CA GLN A 124 1.69 15.89 -39.75
C GLN A 124 2.63 14.69 -39.54
N ARG A 125 3.93 14.95 -39.54
CA ARG A 125 4.92 13.92 -39.17
C ARG A 125 4.60 13.45 -37.74
N PRO A 126 4.50 12.14 -37.47
CA PRO A 126 4.24 11.64 -36.14
C PRO A 126 5.35 12.11 -35.20
N VAL A 127 4.97 12.80 -34.12
CA VAL A 127 5.92 13.23 -33.08
C VAL A 127 6.55 11.97 -32.46
N PRO A 128 7.89 11.87 -32.39
CA PRO A 128 8.54 10.69 -31.82
C PRO A 128 8.11 10.49 -30.35
N GLN A 129 7.52 9.33 -30.06
CA GLN A 129 7.20 8.95 -28.68
C GLN A 129 8.46 8.39 -28.01
N TYR A 130 9.07 9.18 -27.15
CA TYR A 130 10.20 8.73 -26.33
C TYR A 130 9.75 7.74 -25.25
N LYS A 131 10.55 6.71 -25.00
CA LYS A 131 10.27 5.63 -24.08
C LYS A 131 11.57 5.18 -23.42
N LEU A 132 11.50 5.01 -22.11
CA LEU A 132 12.49 4.32 -21.29
C LEU A 132 11.75 3.18 -20.59
N GLN A 133 12.24 1.95 -20.69
CA GLN A 133 11.63 0.78 -20.08
C GLN A 133 12.70 -0.02 -19.36
N ALA A 134 12.47 -0.31 -18.08
CA ALA A 134 13.35 -1.13 -17.28
C ALA A 134 12.63 -2.40 -16.83
N LYS A 135 13.32 -3.54 -16.84
CA LYS A 135 12.80 -4.83 -16.42
C LYS A 135 13.74 -5.47 -15.41
N VAL A 136 13.29 -5.62 -14.17
CA VAL A 136 14.00 -6.32 -13.11
C VAL A 136 14.10 -7.81 -13.47
N THR A 137 15.31 -8.30 -13.59
CA THR A 137 15.61 -9.68 -13.96
C THR A 137 15.89 -10.52 -12.71
N ALA A 138 16.71 -10.01 -11.79
CA ALA A 138 17.11 -10.72 -10.57
C ALA A 138 17.33 -9.77 -9.38
N LEU A 139 17.32 -10.36 -8.19
CA LEU A 139 17.73 -9.75 -6.93
C LEU A 139 18.80 -10.66 -6.34
N GLU A 140 20.01 -10.15 -6.17
CA GLU A 140 21.12 -10.88 -5.56
C GLU A 140 21.34 -10.36 -4.15
N ARG A 141 21.21 -11.24 -3.16
CA ARG A 141 21.39 -10.89 -1.74
C ARG A 141 22.34 -11.87 -1.06
N GLN A 142 23.29 -11.32 -0.29
CA GLN A 142 24.12 -12.11 0.62
C GLN A 142 23.66 -11.86 2.06
N GLY A 143 22.82 -12.74 2.59
CA GLY A 143 22.28 -12.62 3.95
C GLY A 143 21.42 -11.35 4.11
N ARG A 144 21.71 -10.52 5.12
CA ARG A 144 20.99 -9.25 5.38
C ARG A 144 21.67 -8.01 4.80
N LYS A 145 22.65 -8.17 3.90
CA LYS A 145 23.34 -7.05 3.26
C LYS A 145 22.43 -6.32 2.26
N ASP A 146 22.87 -5.13 1.87
CA ASP A 146 22.25 -4.33 0.81
C ASP A 146 22.13 -5.16 -0.48
N PRO A 147 20.92 -5.42 -1.01
CA PRO A 147 20.76 -6.28 -2.17
C PRO A 147 21.20 -5.59 -3.45
N ILE A 148 21.67 -6.38 -4.41
CA ILE A 148 21.97 -5.93 -5.78
C ILE A 148 20.78 -6.29 -6.66
N ILE A 149 20.15 -5.26 -7.23
CA ILE A 149 19.07 -5.40 -8.21
C ILE A 149 19.70 -5.48 -9.60
N ARG A 150 19.34 -6.53 -10.34
CA ARG A 150 19.71 -6.72 -11.74
C ARG A 150 18.52 -6.40 -12.63
N PHE A 151 18.72 -5.60 -13.66
CA PHE A 151 17.65 -5.22 -14.57
C PHE A 151 18.17 -4.91 -15.97
N ASP A 152 17.32 -5.10 -16.96
CA ASP A 152 17.57 -4.72 -18.35
C ASP A 152 16.86 -3.41 -18.65
N VAL A 153 17.45 -2.58 -19.51
CA VAL A 153 16.87 -1.30 -19.95
C VAL A 153 16.77 -1.26 -21.46
N HIS A 154 15.60 -0.87 -21.95
CA HIS A 154 15.34 -0.58 -23.36
C HIS A 154 14.90 0.88 -23.51
N THR A 155 15.50 1.60 -24.44
CA THR A 155 15.23 3.03 -24.63
C THR A 155 15.39 3.46 -26.08
N ASN A 156 14.62 4.47 -26.49
CA ASN A 156 14.80 5.21 -27.76
C ASN A 156 15.18 6.68 -27.53
N LEU A 157 15.59 7.04 -26.31
CA LEU A 157 16.06 8.37 -25.98
C LEU A 157 17.43 8.63 -26.64
N PRO A 158 17.59 9.74 -27.38
CA PRO A 158 18.78 9.96 -28.22
C PRO A 158 20.06 10.23 -27.42
N LYS A 159 19.96 10.57 -26.14
CA LYS A 159 21.12 10.81 -25.27
C LYS A 159 21.79 9.53 -24.77
N PHE A 160 21.15 8.37 -24.87
CA PHE A 160 21.76 7.10 -24.47
C PHE A 160 22.71 6.59 -25.55
N ARG A 161 23.84 6.00 -25.15
CA ARG A 161 24.86 5.48 -26.08
C ARG A 161 24.36 4.30 -26.91
N THR A 162 23.40 3.54 -26.41
CA THR A 162 22.75 2.42 -27.11
C THR A 162 21.28 2.30 -26.70
N THR A 163 20.50 1.50 -27.43
CA THR A 163 19.07 1.31 -27.17
C THR A 163 18.76 0.16 -26.22
N GLN A 164 19.76 -0.64 -25.85
CA GLN A 164 19.61 -1.83 -25.00
C GLN A 164 20.79 -1.96 -24.04
N PHE A 165 20.48 -1.99 -22.75
CA PHE A 165 21.42 -2.31 -21.69
C PHE A 165 20.94 -3.58 -21.02
N ARG A 166 21.82 -4.57 -20.94
CA ARG A 166 21.53 -5.85 -20.29
C ARG A 166 22.32 -5.96 -19.02
N ASP A 167 21.73 -6.61 -18.03
CA ASP A 167 22.39 -6.92 -16.76
C ASP A 167 22.91 -5.69 -16.01
N VAL A 168 22.18 -4.58 -16.03
CA VAL A 168 22.50 -3.40 -15.21
C VAL A 168 22.37 -3.80 -13.76
N ARG A 169 23.42 -3.57 -12.97
CA ARG A 169 23.49 -3.95 -11.55
C ARG A 169 23.56 -2.71 -10.67
N ARG A 170 22.60 -2.58 -9.75
CA ARG A 170 22.57 -1.47 -8.79
C ARG A 170 22.20 -1.94 -7.40
N THR A 171 22.88 -1.44 -6.39
CA THR A 171 22.51 -1.70 -4.99
C THR A 171 21.28 -0.88 -4.62
N HIS A 172 20.51 -1.33 -3.63
CA HIS A 172 19.34 -0.56 -3.16
C HIS A 172 19.75 0.84 -2.65
N ALA A 173 20.91 0.98 -2.00
CA ALA A 173 21.45 2.28 -1.63
C ALA A 173 21.67 3.23 -2.83
N GLU A 174 21.97 2.70 -4.02
CA GLU A 174 22.11 3.50 -5.23
C GLU A 174 20.76 3.97 -5.78
N PHE A 175 19.70 3.16 -5.65
CA PHE A 175 18.33 3.60 -5.93
C PHE A 175 17.92 4.76 -5.02
N LEU A 176 18.28 4.71 -3.73
CA LEU A 176 18.03 5.81 -2.79
C LEU A 176 18.75 7.09 -3.22
N LYS A 177 20.03 7.01 -3.63
CA LYS A 177 20.78 8.17 -4.12
C LYS A 177 20.15 8.77 -5.38
N LEU A 178 19.69 7.93 -6.31
CA LEU A 178 19.01 8.38 -7.53
C LEU A 178 17.70 9.06 -7.16
N ALA A 179 16.89 8.44 -6.30
CA ALA A 179 15.62 9.02 -5.86
C ALA A 179 15.82 10.38 -5.17
N ASP A 180 16.80 10.49 -4.28
CA ASP A 180 17.14 11.76 -3.61
C ASP A 180 17.49 12.86 -4.61
N HIS A 181 18.24 12.52 -5.68
CA HIS A 181 18.54 13.45 -6.76
C HIS A 181 17.27 13.82 -7.55
N LEU A 182 16.48 12.83 -7.98
CA LEU A 182 15.28 13.08 -8.76
C LEU A 182 14.30 13.98 -8.00
N ILE A 183 14.15 13.78 -6.68
CA ILE A 183 13.30 14.59 -5.80
C ILE A 183 13.79 16.05 -5.72
N SER A 184 15.10 16.29 -5.77
CA SER A 184 15.67 17.65 -5.67
C SER A 184 15.79 18.39 -6.99
N SER A 185 16.06 17.68 -8.07
CA SER A 185 16.26 18.27 -9.40
C SER A 185 14.95 18.51 -10.15
N ASN A 186 13.87 17.79 -9.82
CA ASN A 186 12.61 17.81 -10.59
C ASN A 186 11.41 18.27 -9.75
N PRO A 187 11.28 19.57 -9.41
CA PRO A 187 10.15 20.09 -8.62
C PRO A 187 8.79 19.96 -9.32
N GLU A 188 8.77 19.75 -10.64
CA GLU A 188 7.59 19.49 -11.45
C GLU A 188 7.06 18.04 -11.44
N ALA A 189 7.74 17.10 -10.76
CA ALA A 189 7.37 15.68 -10.77
C ALA A 189 7.08 15.14 -9.34
N LEU A 190 6.15 14.18 -9.24
CA LEU A 190 5.90 13.45 -7.99
C LEU A 190 6.69 12.14 -8.00
N VAL A 191 7.97 12.21 -7.58
CA VAL A 191 8.86 11.05 -7.53
C VAL A 191 8.37 10.06 -6.48
N PRO A 192 8.18 8.77 -6.82
CA PRO A 192 7.73 7.77 -5.87
C PRO A 192 8.82 7.42 -4.85
N SER A 193 8.43 7.09 -3.62
CA SER A 193 9.37 6.58 -2.62
C SER A 193 10.02 5.28 -3.10
N VAL A 194 11.31 5.08 -2.80
CA VAL A 194 11.98 3.82 -3.08
C VAL A 194 11.43 2.75 -2.13
N PRO A 195 10.90 1.63 -2.62
CA PRO A 195 10.43 0.55 -1.77
C PRO A 195 11.54 0.03 -0.85
N PRO A 196 11.23 -0.47 0.36
CA PRO A 196 12.22 -1.04 1.25
C PRO A 196 13.02 -2.18 0.62
N ALA A 197 14.28 -2.32 1.03
CA ALA A 197 15.14 -3.43 0.61
C ALA A 197 14.73 -4.78 1.21
N LEU A 198 13.79 -4.78 2.16
CA LEU A 198 13.30 -5.93 2.91
C LEU A 198 11.81 -5.77 3.20
N THR A 199 11.10 -6.87 3.21
CA THR A 199 9.68 -6.95 3.55
C THR A 199 9.47 -7.67 4.88
N SER A 200 8.25 -7.60 5.39
CA SER A 200 7.86 -8.32 6.59
C SER A 200 7.78 -9.84 6.41
N ALA A 201 7.99 -10.36 5.19
CA ALA A 201 7.99 -11.80 4.90
C ALA A 201 9.24 -12.50 5.47
N GLY A 202 10.26 -11.74 5.82
CA GLY A 202 11.50 -12.23 6.40
C GLY A 202 12.64 -12.25 5.38
N ALA A 203 13.76 -11.64 5.74
CA ALA A 203 14.93 -11.50 4.89
C ALA A 203 15.44 -12.86 4.38
N GLY A 204 15.61 -12.98 3.06
CA GLY A 204 16.17 -14.18 2.42
C GLY A 204 15.16 -15.31 2.22
N THR A 205 13.86 -15.06 2.43
CA THR A 205 12.80 -15.96 1.97
C THR A 205 12.49 -15.70 0.50
N ASP A 206 12.07 -16.73 -0.24
CA ASP A 206 11.63 -16.58 -1.63
C ASP A 206 10.49 -15.56 -1.77
N GLU A 207 9.60 -15.51 -0.77
CA GLU A 207 8.51 -14.54 -0.73
C GLU A 207 9.02 -13.09 -0.61
N ASP A 208 10.00 -12.83 0.26
CA ASP A 208 10.66 -11.52 0.37
C ASP A 208 11.29 -11.10 -0.96
N GLU A 209 12.06 -11.99 -1.58
CA GLU A 209 12.74 -11.69 -2.85
C GLU A 209 11.76 -11.34 -3.96
N VAL A 210 10.68 -12.12 -4.11
CA VAL A 210 9.63 -11.84 -5.11
C VAL A 210 8.94 -10.50 -4.82
N ARG A 211 8.61 -10.20 -3.56
CA ARG A 211 7.95 -8.94 -3.19
C ARG A 211 8.86 -7.72 -3.41
N VAL A 212 10.14 -7.81 -3.06
CA VAL A 212 11.13 -6.75 -3.30
C VAL A 212 11.31 -6.52 -4.80
N LYS A 213 11.51 -7.58 -5.60
CA LYS A 213 11.62 -7.47 -7.07
C LYS A 213 10.40 -6.78 -7.69
N ASN A 214 9.20 -7.22 -7.30
CA ASN A 214 7.95 -6.66 -7.81
C ASN A 214 7.75 -5.18 -7.39
N SER A 215 8.21 -4.81 -6.21
CA SER A 215 8.10 -3.43 -5.72
C SER A 215 9.09 -2.52 -6.43
N ILE A 216 10.35 -2.94 -6.60
CA ILE A 216 11.34 -2.18 -7.39
C ILE A 216 10.93 -2.08 -8.86
N GLN A 217 10.37 -3.15 -9.44
CA GLN A 217 9.82 -3.10 -10.79
C GLN A 217 8.73 -2.03 -10.92
N ARG A 218 7.80 -1.97 -9.95
CA ARG A 218 6.75 -0.93 -9.92
C ARG A 218 7.36 0.47 -9.80
N TRP A 219 8.36 0.65 -8.94
CA TRP A 219 9.07 1.92 -8.81
C TRP A 219 9.72 2.37 -10.13
N LEU A 220 10.47 1.47 -10.79
CA LEU A 220 11.08 1.72 -12.10
C LEU A 220 10.04 2.03 -13.17
N ASN A 221 8.90 1.33 -13.18
CA ASN A 221 7.82 1.61 -14.13
C ASN A 221 7.31 3.04 -13.98
N VAL A 222 7.12 3.53 -12.75
CA VAL A 222 6.67 4.89 -12.48
C VAL A 222 7.73 5.91 -12.90
N VAL A 223 8.99 5.70 -12.53
CA VAL A 223 10.09 6.63 -12.88
C VAL A 223 10.32 6.69 -14.39
N CYS A 224 10.42 5.53 -15.05
CA CYS A 224 10.73 5.45 -16.48
C CYS A 224 9.56 5.84 -17.39
N SER A 225 8.31 5.79 -16.91
CA SER A 225 7.14 6.26 -17.67
C SER A 225 6.82 7.75 -17.46
N ASN A 226 7.49 8.41 -16.52
CA ASN A 226 7.32 9.83 -16.28
C ASN A 226 8.15 10.65 -17.28
N ASP A 227 7.48 11.52 -18.04
CA ASP A 227 8.07 12.36 -19.09
C ASP A 227 9.19 13.29 -18.62
N VAL A 228 9.14 13.72 -17.36
CA VAL A 228 10.17 14.56 -16.76
C VAL A 228 11.34 13.68 -16.31
N LEU A 229 11.05 12.67 -15.49
CA LEU A 229 12.09 11.87 -14.84
C LEU A 229 12.89 11.03 -15.84
N MET A 230 12.26 10.45 -16.86
CA MET A 230 12.97 9.62 -17.84
C MET A 230 14.00 10.39 -18.67
N ARG A 231 13.91 11.73 -18.71
CA ARG A 231 14.80 12.62 -19.47
C ARG A 231 15.89 13.25 -18.61
N ASP A 232 15.86 13.01 -17.30
CA ASP A 232 16.90 13.46 -16.38
C ASP A 232 18.25 12.81 -16.74
N GLU A 233 19.33 13.59 -16.71
CA GLU A 233 20.65 13.11 -17.12
C GLU A 233 21.20 12.06 -16.14
N GLU A 234 20.79 12.10 -14.87
CA GLU A 234 21.15 11.07 -13.90
C GLU A 234 20.54 9.71 -14.23
N MET A 235 19.44 9.64 -15.00
CA MET A 235 18.94 8.35 -15.51
C MET A 235 19.93 7.70 -16.48
N ILE A 236 20.66 8.50 -17.25
CA ILE A 236 21.68 8.00 -18.18
C ILE A 236 22.85 7.45 -17.36
N PHE A 237 23.39 8.22 -16.43
CA PHE A 237 24.50 7.77 -15.58
C PHE A 237 24.12 6.56 -14.71
N PHE A 238 22.89 6.53 -14.20
CA PHE A 238 22.38 5.40 -13.44
C PHE A 238 22.26 4.12 -14.27
N VAL A 239 22.02 4.21 -15.59
CA VAL A 239 21.93 3.03 -16.46
C VAL A 239 23.28 2.66 -17.05
N GLU A 240 24.08 3.63 -17.47
CA GLU A 240 25.30 3.41 -18.25
C GLU A 240 26.56 3.15 -17.42
N SER A 241 26.56 3.47 -16.10
CA SER A 241 27.75 3.27 -15.27
C SER A 241 28.07 1.78 -15.03
N ASP A 242 29.32 1.38 -15.27
CA ASP A 242 29.77 -0.01 -15.11
C ASP A 242 30.14 -0.36 -13.65
N PHE A 243 30.65 0.60 -12.87
CA PHE A 243 31.26 0.34 -11.54
C PHE A 243 30.46 0.90 -10.34
N GLY A 244 29.15 1.09 -10.53
CA GLY A 244 28.25 1.64 -9.53
C GLY A 244 27.88 3.11 -9.78
N TYR A 245 26.95 3.62 -9.00
CA TYR A 245 26.30 4.91 -9.20
C TYR A 245 26.50 5.85 -8.01
N SER A 246 26.86 7.08 -8.34
CA SER A 246 26.78 8.24 -7.47
C SER A 246 26.33 9.44 -8.29
N PRO A 247 25.39 10.26 -7.78
CA PRO A 247 24.96 11.46 -8.50
C PRO A 247 26.12 12.39 -8.79
N VAL A 248 26.22 12.87 -10.03
CA VAL A 248 27.24 13.82 -10.48
C VAL A 248 26.98 15.19 -9.86
N VAL A 249 25.71 15.58 -9.81
CA VAL A 249 25.28 16.84 -9.18
C VAL A 249 24.41 16.54 -7.96
N ARG A 250 24.81 17.07 -6.80
CA ARG A 250 24.01 16.99 -5.57
C ARG A 250 23.18 18.26 -5.40
N MET A 251 22.00 18.28 -6.01
CA MET A 251 21.01 19.33 -5.78
C MET A 251 20.42 19.18 -4.37
N LYS A 252 20.39 20.28 -3.62
CA LYS A 252 19.70 20.33 -2.32
C LYS A 252 18.28 20.82 -2.52
N GLN A 253 17.36 20.32 -1.69
CA GLN A 253 15.97 20.79 -1.65
C GLN A 253 15.91 22.32 -1.45
N PRO A 254 15.00 23.04 -2.13
CA PRO A 254 14.97 24.51 -2.18
C PRO A 254 14.93 25.21 -0.80
N ALA A 255 14.40 24.54 0.23
CA ALA A 255 14.49 25.02 1.60
C ALA A 255 14.64 23.85 2.59
N THR A 256 15.72 23.85 3.36
CA THR A 256 15.96 22.89 4.44
C THR A 256 16.19 23.58 5.78
N GLY A 257 15.90 22.90 6.89
CA GLY A 257 16.20 23.39 8.24
C GLY A 257 15.45 24.67 8.64
N VAL A 258 16.16 25.60 9.26
CA VAL A 258 15.61 26.82 9.89
C VAL A 258 14.83 27.69 8.91
N ARG A 259 15.35 27.90 7.68
CA ARG A 259 14.66 28.69 6.64
C ARG A 259 13.29 28.11 6.33
N ARG A 260 13.17 26.78 6.28
CA ARG A 260 11.90 26.10 6.03
C ARG A 260 10.93 26.22 7.21
N LYS A 261 11.44 26.14 8.45
CA LYS A 261 10.64 26.30 9.67
C LYS A 261 10.02 27.70 9.72
N VAL A 262 10.82 28.73 9.45
CA VAL A 262 10.36 30.13 9.39
C VAL A 262 9.37 30.33 8.24
N LEU A 263 9.65 29.81 7.04
CA LEU A 263 8.72 29.91 5.91
C LEU A 263 7.37 29.22 6.18
N LYS A 264 7.34 28.13 6.96
CA LYS A 264 6.10 27.43 7.32
C LYS A 264 5.25 28.18 8.36
N GLN A 265 5.78 29.17 9.07
CA GLN A 265 5.02 29.99 10.03
C GLN A 265 4.14 31.03 9.34
N PHE A 266 4.54 31.48 8.14
CA PHE A 266 3.75 32.40 7.35
C PHE A 266 2.56 31.70 6.70
N ALA A 267 1.45 32.43 6.55
CA ALA A 267 0.29 31.98 5.81
C ALA A 267 0.69 31.46 4.41
N PRO A 268 -0.02 30.44 3.88
CA PRO A 268 0.17 29.99 2.51
C PRO A 268 0.08 31.19 1.55
N PRO A 269 0.95 31.27 0.52
CA PRO A 269 0.81 32.32 -0.48
C PRO A 269 -0.54 32.18 -1.19
N PRO A 270 -1.10 33.28 -1.73
CA PRO A 270 -2.18 33.20 -2.70
C PRO A 270 -1.84 32.18 -3.79
N ASP A 271 -2.73 31.23 -4.03
CA ASP A 271 -2.54 30.14 -4.98
C ASP A 271 -3.78 30.04 -5.87
N ASP A 272 -3.63 30.47 -7.12
CA ASP A 272 -4.71 30.49 -8.11
C ASP A 272 -5.00 29.09 -8.70
N THR A 273 -4.38 28.04 -8.15
CA THR A 273 -4.58 26.64 -8.56
C THR A 273 -5.25 25.83 -7.44
N PRO A 274 -6.60 25.90 -7.33
CA PRO A 274 -7.33 25.27 -6.22
C PRO A 274 -7.07 23.77 -6.12
N GLU A 275 -6.88 23.06 -7.24
CA GLU A 275 -6.70 21.61 -7.24
C GLU A 275 -5.42 21.15 -6.55
N LEU A 276 -4.34 21.95 -6.63
CA LEU A 276 -3.08 21.66 -5.93
C LEU A 276 -3.12 22.14 -4.47
N HIS A 277 -3.79 23.27 -4.23
CA HIS A 277 -4.03 23.80 -2.90
C HIS A 277 -4.80 22.81 -2.03
N GLU A 278 -5.90 22.26 -2.55
CA GLU A 278 -6.77 21.29 -1.88
C GLU A 278 -6.14 19.90 -1.75
N ALA A 279 -5.29 19.50 -2.71
CA ALA A 279 -4.64 18.19 -2.66
C ALA A 279 -3.68 18.06 -1.46
N ARG A 280 -2.95 19.13 -1.11
CA ARG A 280 -1.90 19.04 -0.08
C ARG A 280 -2.44 18.65 1.31
N PRO A 281 -3.52 19.25 1.85
CA PRO A 281 -4.14 18.79 3.09
C PRO A 281 -4.57 17.32 3.04
N VAL A 282 -5.14 16.86 1.93
CA VAL A 282 -5.57 15.47 1.75
C VAL A 282 -4.37 14.51 1.78
N VAL A 283 -3.30 14.83 1.05
CA VAL A 283 -2.05 14.04 1.06
C VAL A 283 -1.43 14.02 2.46
N LYS A 284 -1.43 15.16 3.18
CA LYS A 284 -0.95 15.22 4.57
C LYS A 284 -1.77 14.33 5.49
N LEU A 285 -3.10 14.35 5.37
CA LEU A 285 -4.00 13.53 6.18
C LEU A 285 -3.74 12.04 5.90
N PHE A 286 -3.60 11.66 4.63
CA PHE A 286 -3.27 10.29 4.25
C PHE A 286 -1.89 9.85 4.78
N TYR A 287 -0.87 10.70 4.68
CA TYR A 287 0.46 10.44 5.26
C TYR A 287 0.38 10.12 6.76
N LEU A 288 -0.27 10.99 7.53
CA LEU A 288 -0.38 10.83 8.98
C LEU A 288 -1.25 9.60 9.34
N GLY A 289 -2.36 9.41 8.62
CA GLY A 289 -3.24 8.26 8.81
C GLY A 289 -2.53 6.93 8.52
N ALA A 290 -1.77 6.85 7.43
CA ALA A 290 -1.00 5.65 7.07
C ALA A 290 0.11 5.37 8.10
N LEU A 291 0.80 6.41 8.58
CA LEU A 291 1.84 6.28 9.60
C LEU A 291 1.28 5.76 10.93
N ASP A 292 0.24 6.41 11.47
CA ASP A 292 -0.40 6.04 12.73
C ASP A 292 -1.04 4.64 12.65
N THR A 293 -1.73 4.34 11.54
CA THR A 293 -2.31 3.01 11.31
C THR A 293 -1.21 1.94 11.23
N GLY A 294 -0.08 2.23 10.57
CA GLY A 294 1.06 1.32 10.50
C GLY A 294 1.62 0.99 11.88
N GLN A 295 1.79 1.99 12.75
CA GLN A 295 2.25 1.78 14.13
C GLN A 295 1.25 0.96 14.96
N LYS A 296 -0.04 1.21 14.80
CA LYS A 296 -1.09 0.42 15.47
C LYS A 296 -1.11 -1.02 14.98
N LEU A 297 -0.98 -1.24 13.68
CA LEU A 297 -0.89 -2.58 13.12
C LEU A 297 0.34 -3.33 13.62
N GLU A 298 1.49 -2.67 13.76
CA GLU A 298 2.69 -3.29 14.35
C GLU A 298 2.44 -3.79 15.78
N ARG A 299 1.65 -3.06 16.59
CA ARG A 299 1.22 -3.51 17.92
C ARG A 299 0.31 -4.72 17.85
N VAL A 300 -0.63 -4.75 16.89
CA VAL A 300 -1.51 -5.91 16.66
C VAL A 300 -0.67 -7.14 16.29
N VAL A 301 0.29 -7.00 15.36
CA VAL A 301 1.19 -8.09 14.95
C VAL A 301 1.97 -8.65 16.14
N LYS A 302 2.51 -7.77 16.99
CA LYS A 302 3.24 -8.18 18.22
C LYS A 302 2.31 -8.93 19.18
N ALA A 303 1.11 -8.39 19.43
CA ALA A 303 0.12 -9.03 20.29
C ALA A 303 -0.33 -10.39 19.74
N ARG A 304 -0.51 -10.52 18.42
CA ARG A 304 -0.90 -11.77 17.75
C ARG A 304 0.15 -12.86 17.91
N ARG A 305 1.43 -12.51 17.75
CA ARG A 305 2.55 -13.45 17.99
C ARG A 305 2.65 -13.85 19.45
N ALA A 306 2.45 -12.91 20.38
CA ALA A 306 2.43 -13.21 21.81
C ALA A 306 1.25 -14.13 22.19
N LEU A 307 0.08 -13.92 21.61
CA LEU A 307 -1.08 -14.81 21.75
C LEU A 307 -0.74 -16.22 21.25
N GLY A 308 -0.12 -16.32 20.06
CA GLY A 308 0.30 -17.60 19.52
C GLY A 308 1.21 -18.38 20.47
N LEU A 309 2.22 -17.72 21.05
CA LEU A 309 3.11 -18.33 22.04
C LEU A 309 2.36 -18.78 23.32
N ALA A 310 1.43 -17.96 23.81
CA ALA A 310 0.64 -18.28 25.00
C ALA A 310 -0.27 -19.49 24.77
N GLU A 311 -0.90 -19.57 23.60
CA GLU A 311 -1.72 -20.71 23.20
C GLU A 311 -0.89 -21.98 23.01
N SER A 312 0.28 -21.90 22.38
CA SER A 312 1.19 -23.05 22.27
C SER A 312 1.58 -23.61 23.64
N SER A 313 1.88 -22.73 24.61
CA SER A 313 2.17 -23.14 25.99
C SER A 313 0.95 -23.72 26.70
N LEU A 314 -0.24 -23.15 26.49
CA LEU A 314 -1.49 -23.68 27.04
C LEU A 314 -1.77 -25.08 26.50
N GLY A 315 -1.64 -25.27 25.19
CA GLY A 315 -1.87 -26.55 24.54
C GLY A 315 -0.88 -27.62 24.99
N GLU A 316 0.38 -27.26 25.24
CA GLU A 316 1.38 -28.16 25.81
C GLU A 316 0.97 -28.65 27.20
N LYS A 317 0.65 -27.71 28.11
CA LYS A 317 0.24 -28.03 29.49
C LYS A 317 -1.04 -28.86 29.53
N LEU A 318 -2.01 -28.53 28.67
CA LEU A 318 -3.25 -29.27 28.57
C LEU A 318 -3.04 -30.68 28.01
N GLY A 319 -2.11 -30.84 27.05
CA GLY A 319 -1.72 -32.14 26.52
C GLY A 319 -1.07 -33.03 27.58
N GLN A 320 -0.30 -32.46 28.51
CA GLN A 320 0.34 -33.19 29.61
C GLN A 320 -0.66 -33.73 30.63
N MET A 321 -1.85 -33.12 30.78
CA MET A 321 -2.88 -33.61 31.71
C MET A 321 -3.38 -35.01 31.37
N HIS A 322 -3.27 -35.44 30.11
CA HIS A 322 -3.60 -36.79 29.66
C HIS A 322 -2.97 -37.89 30.53
N VAL A 323 -1.74 -37.69 31.01
CA VAL A 323 -0.96 -38.70 31.74
C VAL A 323 -1.56 -39.02 33.12
N GLN A 324 -2.18 -38.03 33.77
CA GLN A 324 -2.79 -38.19 35.09
C GLN A 324 -4.26 -38.64 34.99
N GLU A 325 -4.81 -38.68 33.78
CA GLU A 325 -6.23 -38.91 33.56
C GLU A 325 -6.54 -40.41 33.45
N THR A 326 -7.39 -40.87 34.36
CA THR A 326 -7.81 -42.29 34.42
C THR A 326 -8.92 -42.62 33.44
N HIS A 327 -9.74 -41.63 33.06
CA HIS A 327 -10.85 -41.86 32.14
C HIS A 327 -10.35 -41.83 30.67
N PRO A 328 -10.40 -42.96 29.92
CA PRO A 328 -9.73 -43.07 28.62
C PRO A 328 -10.23 -42.07 27.56
N GLY A 329 -11.53 -41.76 27.57
CA GLY A 329 -12.10 -40.74 26.67
C GLY A 329 -11.66 -39.32 27.02
N LEU A 330 -11.53 -39.01 28.32
CA LEU A 330 -11.11 -37.68 28.80
C LEU A 330 -9.61 -37.50 28.59
N SER A 331 -8.86 -38.56 28.86
CA SER A 331 -7.45 -38.70 28.58
C SER A 331 -7.18 -38.40 27.10
N THR A 332 -7.90 -39.04 26.17
CA THR A 332 -7.77 -38.78 24.72
C THR A 332 -8.15 -37.35 24.35
N ALA A 333 -9.23 -36.82 24.92
CA ALA A 333 -9.67 -35.46 24.69
C ALA A 333 -8.63 -34.41 25.13
N TYR A 334 -7.99 -34.57 26.30
CA TYR A 334 -6.91 -33.67 26.74
C TYR A 334 -5.73 -33.66 25.76
N ARG A 335 -5.30 -34.84 25.30
CA ARG A 335 -4.19 -34.96 24.34
C ARG A 335 -4.52 -34.29 23.01
N LYS A 336 -5.74 -34.49 22.48
CA LYS A 336 -6.18 -33.92 21.20
C LYS A 336 -6.44 -32.42 21.29
N LEU A 337 -7.10 -31.97 22.36
CA LEU A 337 -7.36 -30.56 22.63
C LEU A 337 -6.06 -29.77 22.82
N GLY A 338 -5.08 -30.33 23.54
CA GLY A 338 -3.75 -29.75 23.67
C GLY A 338 -3.07 -29.49 22.32
N ARG A 339 -3.06 -30.50 21.44
CA ARG A 339 -2.54 -30.37 20.06
C ARG A 339 -3.29 -29.31 19.25
N ILE A 340 -4.62 -29.28 19.34
CA ILE A 340 -5.45 -28.31 18.59
C ILE A 340 -5.22 -26.87 19.04
N ILE A 341 -5.04 -26.65 20.35
CA ILE A 341 -4.70 -25.33 20.88
C ILE A 341 -3.29 -24.92 20.42
N GLN A 342 -2.32 -25.83 20.40
CA GLN A 342 -0.99 -25.55 19.84
C GLN A 342 -1.07 -25.12 18.37
N THR A 343 -1.81 -25.86 17.54
CA THR A 343 -2.01 -25.52 16.13
C THR A 343 -2.73 -24.17 15.96
N THR A 344 -3.66 -23.83 16.87
CA THR A 344 -4.30 -22.51 16.88
C THR A 344 -3.27 -21.39 17.16
N GLY A 345 -2.35 -21.63 18.09
CA GLY A 345 -1.23 -20.72 18.36
C GLY A 345 -0.33 -20.50 17.14
N ASP A 346 -0.02 -21.57 16.40
CA ASP A 346 0.75 -21.47 15.14
C ASP A 346 0.03 -20.64 14.08
N TYR A 347 -1.30 -20.80 13.96
CA TYR A 347 -2.10 -19.97 13.04
C TYR A 347 -2.09 -18.49 13.43
N HIS A 348 -2.18 -18.15 14.72
CA HIS A 348 -2.07 -16.76 15.15
C HIS A 348 -0.66 -16.19 14.89
N ALA A 349 0.40 -16.96 15.13
CA ALA A 349 1.75 -16.53 14.80
C ALA A 349 1.92 -16.26 13.29
N ALA A 350 1.39 -17.15 12.44
CA ALA A 350 1.37 -16.98 10.99
C ALA A 350 0.50 -15.80 10.54
N GLN A 351 -0.67 -15.59 11.14
CA GLN A 351 -1.56 -14.46 10.89
C GLN A 351 -0.86 -13.14 11.15
N GLY A 352 -0.10 -13.02 12.25
CA GLY A 352 0.68 -11.82 12.53
C GLY A 352 1.71 -11.49 11.43
N THR A 353 2.38 -12.51 10.88
CA THR A 353 3.31 -12.30 9.74
C THR A 353 2.56 -11.93 8.45
N ALA A 354 1.40 -12.53 8.20
CA ALA A 354 0.56 -12.17 7.07
C ALA A 354 -0.01 -10.75 7.16
N GLU A 355 -0.38 -10.28 8.36
CA GLU A 355 -0.81 -8.91 8.63
C GLU A 355 0.29 -7.89 8.31
N ALA A 356 1.50 -8.17 8.80
CA ALA A 356 2.67 -7.33 8.56
C ALA A 356 2.99 -7.21 7.06
N THR A 357 2.93 -8.33 6.32
CA THR A 357 3.25 -8.36 4.88
C THR A 357 2.16 -7.79 3.98
N ALA A 358 0.88 -8.04 4.30
CA ALA A 358 -0.23 -7.62 3.43
C ALA A 358 -0.56 -6.13 3.58
N LEU A 359 -0.57 -5.63 4.82
CA LEU A 359 -0.97 -4.25 5.11
C LEU A 359 0.14 -3.41 5.73
N GLY A 360 0.98 -3.98 6.61
CA GLY A 360 2.07 -3.26 7.27
C GLY A 360 3.08 -2.66 6.30
N ASP A 361 3.60 -3.47 5.39
CA ASP A 361 4.54 -3.03 4.35
C ASP A 361 3.93 -1.95 3.44
N SER A 362 2.64 -2.09 3.10
CA SER A 362 1.91 -1.12 2.25
C SER A 362 1.71 0.22 2.97
N LEU A 363 1.31 0.20 4.25
CA LEU A 363 1.17 1.42 5.07
C LEU A 363 2.51 2.16 5.20
N SER A 364 3.60 1.44 5.45
CA SER A 364 4.95 2.02 5.54
C SER A 364 5.38 2.67 4.22
N TYR A 365 5.18 1.96 3.10
CA TYR A 365 5.50 2.46 1.77
C TYR A 365 4.70 3.73 1.41
N HIS A 366 3.37 3.67 1.55
CA HIS A 366 2.51 4.79 1.17
C HIS A 366 2.64 5.98 2.12
N SER A 367 2.99 5.76 3.39
CA SER A 367 3.39 6.85 4.29
C SER A 367 4.64 7.57 3.74
N SER A 368 5.69 6.84 3.42
CA SER A 368 6.92 7.41 2.85
C SER A 368 6.67 8.13 1.50
N ASP A 369 5.84 7.53 0.64
CA ASP A 369 5.46 8.10 -0.65
C ASP A 369 4.66 9.40 -0.51
N ALA A 370 3.62 9.39 0.33
CA ALA A 370 2.79 10.57 0.60
C ALA A 370 3.59 11.70 1.27
N PHE A 371 4.60 11.36 2.08
CA PHE A 371 5.50 12.36 2.64
C PHE A 371 6.26 13.12 1.54
N ILE A 372 6.81 12.41 0.55
CA ILE A 372 7.52 13.04 -0.59
C ILE A 372 6.56 13.95 -1.36
N VAL A 373 5.37 13.47 -1.72
CA VAL A 373 4.37 14.27 -2.44
C VAL A 373 3.98 15.52 -1.66
N LYS A 374 3.71 15.39 -0.36
CA LYS A 374 3.41 16.51 0.54
C LYS A 374 4.54 17.55 0.56
N GLU A 375 5.79 17.10 0.53
CA GLU A 375 6.96 17.98 0.50
C GLU A 375 7.14 18.64 -0.85
N THR A 376 6.91 17.95 -1.98
CA THR A 376 6.93 18.53 -3.33
C THR A 376 5.86 19.62 -3.48
N LEU A 377 4.63 19.38 -3.01
CA LEU A 377 3.56 20.40 -2.99
C LEU A 377 3.93 21.59 -2.08
N THR A 378 4.61 21.33 -0.97
CA THR A 378 5.13 22.40 -0.10
C THR A 378 6.23 23.21 -0.80
N ASN A 379 7.09 22.58 -1.59
CA ASN A 379 8.12 23.26 -2.37
C ASN A 379 7.50 24.14 -3.46
N ARG A 380 6.39 23.72 -4.09
CA ARG A 380 5.63 24.59 -4.99
C ARG A 380 5.12 25.85 -4.28
N HIS A 381 4.63 25.76 -3.04
CA HIS A 381 4.25 26.96 -2.27
C HIS A 381 5.44 27.89 -2.01
N ILE A 382 6.63 27.33 -1.75
CA ILE A 382 7.85 28.14 -1.57
C ILE A 382 8.18 28.86 -2.88
N LEU A 383 8.08 28.17 -4.02
CA LEU A 383 8.30 28.76 -5.35
C LEU A 383 7.30 29.89 -5.66
N LEU A 384 6.01 29.73 -5.32
CA LEU A 384 5.00 30.78 -5.45
C LEU A 384 5.34 32.02 -4.63
N ARG A 385 5.82 31.82 -3.39
CA ARG A 385 6.25 32.93 -2.54
C ARG A 385 7.47 33.66 -3.10
N GLU A 386 8.44 32.91 -3.64
CA GLU A 386 9.61 33.49 -4.31
C GLU A 386 9.20 34.32 -5.53
N LEU A 387 8.22 33.85 -6.31
CA LEU A 387 7.65 34.62 -7.42
C LEU A 387 7.02 35.94 -6.94
N LEU A 388 6.16 35.90 -5.92
CA LEU A 388 5.54 37.11 -5.36
C LEU A 388 6.57 38.12 -4.82
N GLN A 389 7.64 37.61 -4.20
CA GLN A 389 8.74 38.45 -3.74
C GLN A 389 9.50 39.08 -4.92
N ALA A 390 9.74 38.34 -5.99
CA ALA A 390 10.38 38.85 -7.20
C ALA A 390 9.50 39.91 -7.89
N GLU A 391 8.19 39.71 -7.98
CA GLU A 391 7.24 40.69 -8.52
C GLU A 391 7.22 41.99 -7.69
N ALA A 392 7.22 41.88 -6.35
CA ALA A 392 7.30 43.04 -5.47
C ALA A 392 8.64 43.79 -5.62
N SER A 393 9.74 43.04 -5.75
CA SER A 393 11.07 43.60 -6.01
C SER A 393 11.10 44.35 -7.34
N ARG A 394 10.60 43.75 -8.43
CA ARG A 394 10.52 44.40 -9.75
C ARG A 394 9.69 45.68 -9.70
N LYS A 395 8.50 45.65 -9.09
CA LYS A 395 7.64 46.84 -8.91
C LYS A 395 8.36 47.95 -8.12
N SER A 396 9.10 47.59 -7.08
CA SER A 396 9.89 48.55 -6.30
C SER A 396 11.00 49.20 -7.15
N LYS A 397 11.75 48.41 -7.91
CA LYS A 397 12.79 48.89 -8.83
C LYS A 397 12.21 49.75 -9.97
N GLU A 398 11.06 49.36 -10.51
CA GLU A 398 10.32 50.12 -11.53
C GLU A 398 9.92 51.50 -10.98
N SER A 399 9.39 51.55 -9.76
CA SER A 399 9.08 52.82 -9.10
C SER A 399 10.32 53.69 -8.87
N ALA A 400 11.48 53.08 -8.60
CA ALA A 400 12.74 53.81 -8.43
C ALA A 400 13.22 54.42 -9.74
N VAL A 401 13.14 53.67 -10.85
CA VAL A 401 13.43 54.18 -12.20
C VAL A 401 12.47 55.32 -12.55
N HIS A 402 11.18 55.18 -12.27
CA HIS A 402 10.19 56.24 -12.52
C HIS A 402 10.49 57.51 -11.72
N ARG A 403 10.87 57.39 -10.44
CA ARG A 403 11.28 58.52 -9.60
C ARG A 403 12.51 59.24 -10.17
N LEU A 404 13.50 58.48 -10.65
CA LEU A 404 14.68 59.06 -11.30
C LEU A 404 14.32 59.76 -12.61
N LYS A 405 13.40 59.21 -13.42
CA LYS A 405 12.90 59.87 -14.64
C LYS A 405 12.19 61.19 -14.35
N SER A 406 11.48 61.31 -13.23
CA SER A 406 10.78 62.55 -12.82
C SER A 406 11.66 63.59 -12.11
N SER A 407 12.90 63.25 -11.75
CA SER A 407 13.77 64.17 -11.01
C SER A 407 14.49 65.13 -11.95
N SER A 408 14.54 66.42 -11.58
CA SER A 408 15.14 67.50 -12.38
C SER A 408 16.68 67.53 -12.32
N SER A 409 17.30 66.87 -11.33
CA SER A 409 18.75 66.73 -11.19
C SER A 409 19.12 65.28 -10.93
N VAL A 410 19.75 64.62 -11.91
CA VAL A 410 20.05 63.19 -11.85
C VAL A 410 21.43 62.89 -12.43
N LYS A 411 22.25 62.15 -11.68
CA LYS A 411 23.54 61.64 -12.16
C LYS A 411 23.29 60.45 -13.09
N ARG A 412 23.87 60.49 -14.30
CA ARG A 412 23.72 59.45 -15.32
C ARG A 412 24.04 58.03 -14.80
N GLU A 413 25.11 57.90 -14.02
CA GLU A 413 25.53 56.62 -13.40
C GLU A 413 24.41 55.97 -12.56
N LYS A 414 23.64 56.77 -11.80
CA LYS A 414 22.53 56.25 -10.98
C LYS A 414 21.33 55.81 -11.81
N VAL A 415 21.14 56.41 -12.98
CA VAL A 415 20.10 56.01 -13.93
C VAL A 415 20.47 54.68 -14.55
N ASP A 416 21.71 54.55 -15.02
CA ASP A 416 22.22 53.32 -15.64
C ASP A 416 22.19 52.15 -14.63
N GLU A 417 22.59 52.38 -13.37
CA GLU A 417 22.49 51.39 -12.28
C GLU A 417 21.03 50.99 -12.00
N ALA A 418 20.11 51.95 -11.93
CA ALA A 418 18.70 51.67 -11.66
C ALA A 418 18.01 50.93 -12.82
N ILE A 419 18.37 51.24 -14.07
CA ILE A 419 17.89 50.50 -15.25
C ILE A 419 18.43 49.08 -15.22
N SER A 420 19.74 48.88 -15.01
CA SER A 420 20.34 47.56 -14.90
C SER A 420 19.69 46.71 -13.79
N ALA A 421 19.41 47.31 -12.63
CA ALA A 421 18.75 46.62 -11.52
C ALA A 421 17.28 46.27 -11.83
N LEU A 422 16.59 47.08 -12.62
CA LEU A 422 15.23 46.78 -13.09
C LEU A 422 15.24 45.64 -14.12
N ASP A 423 16.20 45.64 -15.03
CA ASP A 423 16.35 44.58 -16.05
C ASP A 423 16.68 43.23 -15.38
N GLU A 424 17.58 43.21 -14.39
CA GLU A 424 17.88 42.01 -13.60
C GLU A 424 16.64 41.51 -12.84
N ALA A 425 15.93 42.40 -12.15
CA ALA A 425 14.70 42.04 -11.43
C ALA A 425 13.60 41.52 -12.38
N SER A 426 13.50 42.10 -13.58
CA SER A 426 12.54 41.65 -14.61
C SER A 426 12.91 40.27 -15.17
N SER A 427 14.19 40.02 -15.43
CA SER A 427 14.70 38.71 -15.84
C SER A 427 14.42 37.64 -14.78
N GLN A 428 14.68 37.95 -13.51
CA GLN A 428 14.41 37.05 -12.39
C GLN A 428 12.92 36.75 -12.23
N GLU A 429 12.04 37.76 -12.32
CA GLU A 429 10.59 37.56 -12.31
C GLU A 429 10.16 36.64 -13.46
N ASN A 430 10.59 36.93 -14.69
CA ASN A 430 10.22 36.15 -15.87
C ASN A 430 10.67 34.68 -15.77
N TYR A 431 11.87 34.45 -15.23
CA TYR A 431 12.38 33.11 -14.95
C TYR A 431 11.51 32.37 -13.92
N LEU A 432 11.21 33.00 -12.78
CA LEU A 432 10.38 32.39 -11.73
C LEU A 432 8.94 32.17 -12.19
N ARG A 433 8.37 33.10 -12.97
CA ARG A 433 7.04 32.99 -13.55
C ARG A 433 6.96 31.77 -14.48
N SER A 434 7.89 31.66 -15.42
CA SER A 434 7.97 30.54 -16.35
C SER A 434 8.18 29.20 -15.63
N LYS A 435 9.06 29.17 -14.63
CA LYS A 435 9.31 27.98 -13.80
C LYS A 435 8.06 27.56 -13.03
N THR A 436 7.38 28.51 -12.40
CA THR A 436 6.14 28.26 -11.62
C THR A 436 5.02 27.72 -12.50
N GLN A 437 4.85 28.28 -13.70
CA GLN A 437 3.86 27.81 -14.67
C GLN A 437 4.14 26.36 -15.09
N ARG A 438 5.39 26.04 -15.46
CA ARG A 438 5.79 24.67 -15.82
C ARG A 438 5.57 23.67 -14.67
N VAL A 439 6.03 24.02 -13.48
CA VAL A 439 5.86 23.19 -12.27
C VAL A 439 4.38 22.95 -11.97
N THR A 440 3.57 24.00 -12.02
CA THR A 440 2.12 23.90 -11.77
C THR A 440 1.42 23.01 -12.80
N ALA A 441 1.69 23.22 -14.09
CA ALA A 441 1.06 22.45 -15.17
C ALA A 441 1.38 20.95 -15.07
N ASN A 442 2.64 20.59 -14.81
CA ASN A 442 3.03 19.19 -14.66
C ASN A 442 2.47 18.57 -13.37
N LEU A 443 2.52 19.29 -12.24
CA LEU A 443 2.00 18.76 -10.97
C LEU A 443 0.49 18.50 -11.01
N LEU A 444 -0.28 19.21 -11.82
CA LEU A 444 -1.71 18.91 -12.05
C LEU A 444 -1.91 17.52 -12.68
N LEU A 445 -1.06 17.14 -13.63
CA LEU A 445 -1.09 15.81 -14.26
C LEU A 445 -0.60 14.74 -13.29
N GLU A 446 0.50 15.01 -12.61
CA GLU A 446 1.09 14.10 -11.63
C GLU A 446 0.15 13.83 -10.46
N LYS A 447 -0.57 14.85 -9.99
CA LYS A 447 -1.62 14.71 -8.97
C LYS A 447 -2.63 13.64 -9.38
N ARG A 448 -3.20 13.73 -10.59
CA ARG A 448 -4.20 12.76 -11.07
C ARG A 448 -3.62 11.35 -11.08
N ARG A 449 -2.45 11.17 -11.70
CA ARG A 449 -1.74 9.88 -11.77
C ARG A 449 -1.45 9.29 -10.39
N TRP A 450 -0.98 10.11 -9.46
CA TRP A 450 -0.64 9.68 -8.10
C TRP A 450 -1.89 9.26 -7.32
N PHE A 451 -2.97 10.05 -7.36
CA PHE A 451 -4.22 9.70 -6.68
C PHE A 451 -4.81 8.40 -7.22
N ASP A 452 -4.84 8.23 -8.55
CA ASP A 452 -5.36 7.02 -9.18
C ASP A 452 -4.53 5.79 -8.81
N ARG A 453 -3.20 5.89 -8.96
CA ARG A 453 -2.28 4.78 -8.64
C ARG A 453 -2.36 4.40 -7.15
N THR A 454 -2.18 5.38 -6.26
CA THR A 454 -2.13 5.13 -4.82
C THR A 454 -3.45 4.58 -4.28
N SER A 455 -4.60 5.10 -4.73
CA SER A 455 -5.91 4.60 -4.30
C SER A 455 -6.16 3.18 -4.75
N ASN A 456 -5.80 2.85 -6.00
CA ASN A 456 -5.94 1.49 -6.53
C ASN A 456 -5.00 0.51 -5.80
N GLU A 457 -3.72 0.86 -5.65
CA GLU A 457 -2.74 0.02 -4.95
C GLU A 457 -3.15 -0.23 -3.50
N PHE A 458 -3.52 0.82 -2.77
CA PHE A 458 -3.90 0.69 -1.36
C PHE A 458 -5.20 -0.09 -1.18
N THR A 459 -6.17 0.08 -2.08
CA THR A 459 -7.42 -0.71 -2.08
C THR A 459 -7.11 -2.21 -2.31
N MET A 460 -6.16 -2.53 -3.18
CA MET A 460 -5.73 -3.92 -3.39
C MET A 460 -5.04 -4.50 -2.15
N SER A 461 -4.19 -3.72 -1.47
CA SER A 461 -3.56 -4.14 -0.21
C SER A 461 -4.60 -4.38 0.90
N LEU A 462 -5.58 -3.49 1.04
CA LEU A 462 -6.69 -3.67 1.99
C LEU A 462 -7.52 -4.91 1.66
N ARG A 463 -7.80 -5.17 0.38
CA ARG A 463 -8.51 -6.36 -0.06
C ARG A 463 -7.72 -7.64 0.29
N ASP A 464 -6.41 -7.68 -0.01
CA ASP A 464 -5.55 -8.81 0.33
C ASP A 464 -5.53 -9.07 1.84
N TYR A 465 -5.37 -8.00 2.64
CA TYR A 465 -5.43 -8.07 4.09
C TYR A 465 -6.75 -8.68 4.59
N VAL A 466 -7.90 -8.17 4.15
CA VAL A 466 -9.22 -8.67 4.59
C VAL A 466 -9.42 -10.12 4.19
N LEU A 467 -9.04 -10.51 2.98
CA LEU A 467 -9.16 -11.90 2.52
C LEU A 467 -8.31 -12.85 3.36
N ARG A 468 -7.06 -12.46 3.67
CA ARG A 468 -6.19 -13.24 4.55
C ARG A 468 -6.77 -13.37 5.95
N GLN A 469 -7.30 -12.29 6.53
CA GLN A 469 -7.97 -12.34 7.84
C GLN A 469 -9.11 -13.36 7.85
N ILE A 470 -9.99 -13.30 6.86
CA ILE A 470 -11.11 -14.26 6.72
C ILE A 470 -10.58 -15.70 6.61
N GLU A 471 -9.50 -15.91 5.86
CA GLU A 471 -8.92 -17.24 5.71
C GLU A 471 -8.33 -17.79 7.01
N PHE A 472 -7.62 -16.96 7.78
CA PHE A 472 -7.08 -17.36 9.09
C PHE A 472 -8.20 -17.72 10.07
N GLU A 473 -9.22 -16.86 10.21
CA GLU A 473 -10.35 -17.12 11.11
C GLU A 473 -11.09 -18.42 10.74
N ARG A 474 -11.25 -18.70 9.44
CA ARG A 474 -11.85 -19.95 8.95
C ARG A 474 -11.00 -21.17 9.29
N ARG A 475 -9.67 -21.09 9.13
CA ARG A 475 -8.74 -22.19 9.47
C ARG A 475 -8.74 -22.46 10.98
N THR A 476 -8.71 -21.41 11.78
CA THR A 476 -8.82 -21.50 13.25
C THR A 476 -10.13 -22.17 13.65
N LEU A 477 -11.27 -21.71 13.11
CA LEU A 477 -12.57 -22.31 13.39
C LEU A 477 -12.61 -23.78 13.00
N ALA A 478 -12.21 -24.14 11.78
CA ALA A 478 -12.20 -25.53 11.32
C ALA A 478 -11.35 -26.44 12.23
N THR A 479 -10.23 -25.91 12.73
CA THR A 479 -9.32 -26.63 13.64
C THR A 479 -9.95 -26.83 15.02
N LEU A 480 -10.58 -25.80 15.57
CA LEU A 480 -11.33 -25.91 16.84
C LEU A 480 -12.52 -26.86 16.72
N GLU A 481 -13.21 -26.90 15.59
CA GLU A 481 -14.32 -27.84 15.37
C GLU A 481 -13.88 -29.29 15.31
N SER A 482 -12.63 -29.56 14.90
CA SER A 482 -12.12 -30.91 14.73
C SER A 482 -12.02 -31.71 16.04
N VAL A 483 -11.99 -31.04 17.21
CA VAL A 483 -11.96 -31.70 18.53
C VAL A 483 -13.34 -32.20 18.99
N ARG A 484 -14.43 -31.76 18.34
CA ARG A 484 -15.80 -32.07 18.78
C ARG A 484 -16.06 -33.58 18.93
N PRO A 485 -15.61 -34.47 18.02
CA PRO A 485 -15.80 -35.91 18.19
C PRO A 485 -15.12 -36.45 19.44
N ASP A 486 -13.87 -36.03 19.70
CA ASP A 486 -13.08 -36.48 20.86
C ASP A 486 -13.75 -36.06 22.18
N ILE A 487 -14.24 -34.83 22.27
CA ILE A 487 -14.97 -34.34 23.46
C ILE A 487 -16.29 -35.11 23.66
N ARG A 488 -17.00 -35.42 22.58
CA ARG A 488 -18.28 -36.15 22.68
C ARG A 488 -18.08 -37.60 23.10
N ALA A 489 -16.95 -38.21 22.72
CA ALA A 489 -16.60 -39.57 23.09
C ALA A 489 -16.22 -39.74 24.58
N ILE A 490 -16.14 -38.65 25.35
CA ILE A 490 -15.89 -38.70 26.81
C ILE A 490 -17.02 -39.41 27.56
N ASP A 491 -18.27 -39.36 27.09
CA ASP A 491 -19.38 -40.09 27.72
C ASP A 491 -20.23 -40.78 26.66
N ALA A 492 -20.80 -41.94 26.99
CA ALA A 492 -21.72 -42.69 26.12
C ALA A 492 -22.95 -41.86 25.69
N SER A 493 -23.26 -40.79 26.45
CA SER A 493 -24.31 -39.82 26.14
C SER A 493 -23.88 -38.62 25.27
N GLY A 494 -22.62 -38.55 24.82
CA GLY A 494 -22.11 -37.47 23.95
C GLY A 494 -21.55 -36.24 24.68
N GLY A 495 -21.16 -36.37 25.95
CA GLY A 495 -20.32 -35.40 26.69
C GLY A 495 -20.95 -34.06 27.10
N LEU A 496 -22.08 -33.64 26.52
CA LEU A 496 -22.79 -32.39 26.85
C LEU A 496 -24.11 -32.60 27.62
N SER A 497 -24.60 -33.84 27.68
CA SER A 497 -25.88 -34.20 28.29
C SER A 497 -25.93 -34.02 29.81
N ARG A 498 -24.80 -33.63 30.43
CA ARG A 498 -24.65 -33.46 31.88
C ARG A 498 -24.35 -32.02 32.32
N LEU A 499 -24.04 -31.11 31.40
CA LEU A 499 -23.73 -29.73 31.77
C LEU A 499 -25.03 -28.95 32.01
N GLY A 500 -25.49 -28.95 33.27
CA GLY A 500 -26.61 -28.12 33.76
C GLY A 500 -28.02 -28.58 33.37
N ARG A 501 -28.20 -29.85 32.98
CA ARG A 501 -29.54 -30.41 32.67
C ARG A 501 -29.71 -31.77 33.34
N GLU A 502 -30.45 -31.78 34.45
CA GLU A 502 -30.86 -32.97 35.23
C GLU A 502 -31.80 -33.92 34.47
N SER A 503 -32.27 -33.52 33.27
CA SER A 503 -33.25 -34.28 32.48
C SER A 503 -32.70 -34.61 31.09
N HIS A 504 -32.51 -35.91 30.85
CA HIS A 504 -32.00 -36.47 29.61
C HIS A 504 -33.11 -36.60 28.54
N PRO A 505 -33.04 -35.90 27.40
CA PRO A 505 -33.60 -36.44 26.17
C PRO A 505 -32.59 -37.39 25.54
N ALA A 506 -33.06 -38.57 25.11
CA ALA A 506 -32.27 -39.51 24.33
C ALA A 506 -31.78 -38.84 23.03
N VAL A 507 -30.46 -38.73 22.90
CA VAL A 507 -29.67 -38.55 21.67
C VAL A 507 -30.37 -37.74 20.57
N ARG A 508 -30.34 -36.41 20.66
CA ARG A 508 -30.42 -35.59 19.44
C ARG A 508 -29.07 -35.69 18.73
N ARG A 509 -29.03 -36.23 17.51
CA ARG A 509 -27.86 -36.18 16.61
C ARG A 509 -27.51 -34.71 16.33
N VAL A 510 -26.65 -34.12 17.16
CA VAL A 510 -26.13 -32.77 16.92
C VAL A 510 -25.13 -32.87 15.77
N SER A 511 -25.37 -32.08 14.72
CA SER A 511 -24.57 -32.07 13.49
C SER A 511 -23.06 -32.09 13.79
N LEU A 512 -22.36 -33.07 13.20
CA LEU A 512 -20.90 -33.16 13.12
C LEU A 512 -20.36 -32.48 11.86
N ALA A 513 -21.22 -31.85 11.06
CA ALA A 513 -20.80 -31.16 9.86
C ALA A 513 -19.89 -29.99 10.25
N SER A 514 -18.72 -29.90 9.61
CA SER A 514 -17.86 -28.72 9.72
C SER A 514 -18.61 -27.51 9.18
N SER A 515 -18.54 -26.39 9.90
CA SER A 515 -19.05 -25.10 9.44
C SER A 515 -18.25 -24.57 8.24
N GLN A 516 -17.07 -25.13 7.96
CA GLN A 516 -16.12 -24.71 6.93
C GLN A 516 -16.02 -25.69 5.76
N GLY A 517 -17.16 -26.14 5.24
CA GLY A 517 -17.24 -27.10 4.14
C GLY A 517 -16.83 -26.55 2.76
N ALA A 518 -16.64 -27.44 1.79
CA ALA A 518 -16.23 -27.11 0.42
C ALA A 518 -17.19 -26.16 -0.32
N LYS A 519 -18.47 -26.14 0.06
CA LYS A 519 -19.51 -25.30 -0.57
C LYS A 519 -19.56 -23.86 -0.06
N GLY A 520 -18.92 -23.53 1.06
CA GLY A 520 -19.12 -22.25 1.73
C GLY A 520 -18.98 -22.34 3.24
N ASP A 521 -18.94 -21.18 3.87
CA ASP A 521 -19.08 -21.06 5.32
C ASP A 521 -20.57 -21.12 5.69
N ALA A 522 -20.93 -21.99 6.63
CA ALA A 522 -22.28 -22.21 7.13
C ALA A 522 -22.94 -20.94 7.72
N TRP A 523 -22.16 -19.92 8.10
CA TRP A 523 -22.66 -18.70 8.73
C TRP A 523 -22.81 -17.53 7.77
N SER A 524 -21.99 -17.47 6.72
CA SER A 524 -22.01 -16.34 5.78
C SER A 524 -23.00 -16.53 4.63
N GLY A 525 -23.38 -17.76 4.31
CA GLY A 525 -24.14 -18.08 3.09
C GLY A 525 -23.39 -17.78 1.78
N VAL A 526 -22.13 -17.33 1.85
CA VAL A 526 -21.31 -16.99 0.68
C VAL A 526 -20.60 -18.24 0.17
N ALA A 527 -20.90 -18.62 -1.07
CA ALA A 527 -20.22 -19.71 -1.75
C ALA A 527 -18.72 -19.41 -1.92
N ARG A 528 -17.87 -20.42 -1.72
CA ARG A 528 -16.41 -20.27 -1.94
C ARG A 528 -16.15 -20.08 -3.43
N SER A 529 -15.79 -18.85 -3.83
CA SER A 529 -15.29 -18.59 -5.19
C SER A 529 -13.92 -19.26 -5.38
N ARG A 530 -13.82 -20.09 -6.41
CA ARG A 530 -12.61 -20.83 -6.82
C ARG A 530 -11.40 -19.91 -7.04
N GLU A 531 -11.62 -18.63 -7.34
CA GLU A 531 -10.58 -17.66 -7.67
C GLU A 531 -9.93 -17.02 -6.43
N ALA A 532 -10.61 -17.02 -5.28
CA ALA A 532 -10.05 -16.50 -4.03
C ALA A 532 -8.91 -17.39 -3.49
N LEU A 533 -8.99 -18.71 -3.74
CA LEU A 533 -8.03 -19.69 -3.22
C LEU A 533 -6.73 -19.71 -4.05
N THR A 534 -6.80 -19.58 -5.38
CA THR A 534 -5.62 -19.59 -6.26
C THR A 534 -4.77 -18.33 -6.16
N ARG A 535 -5.36 -17.17 -5.82
CA ARG A 535 -4.58 -15.94 -5.56
C ARG A 535 -3.97 -15.93 -4.15
N SER A 536 -4.61 -16.56 -3.17
CA SER A 536 -4.10 -16.66 -1.79
C SER A 536 -3.02 -17.74 -1.63
N MET A 537 -3.16 -18.89 -2.31
CA MET A 537 -2.23 -20.04 -2.21
C MET A 537 -1.00 -19.95 -3.12
N SER A 538 -0.92 -18.97 -4.03
CA SER A 538 0.28 -18.77 -4.84
C SER A 538 1.49 -18.26 -4.03
N GLY A 539 1.31 -17.99 -2.73
CA GLY A 539 2.38 -17.71 -1.78
C GLY A 539 2.20 -18.52 -0.50
N SER A 540 2.93 -19.63 -0.42
CA SER A 540 3.36 -20.29 0.83
C SER A 540 2.50 -21.40 1.46
N PHE A 541 3.26 -22.36 2.00
CA PHE A 541 2.93 -23.50 2.87
C PHE A 541 2.46 -24.78 2.17
N GLY A 542 3.45 -25.62 1.83
CA GLY A 542 3.24 -27.04 1.53
C GLY A 542 2.83 -27.85 2.77
N PRO A 543 2.20 -29.03 2.58
CA PRO A 543 1.71 -29.85 3.68
C PRO A 543 2.82 -30.78 4.21
N GLY A 544 3.11 -30.68 5.51
CA GLY A 544 4.00 -31.55 6.28
C GLY A 544 4.48 -30.77 7.49
N ILE A 545 4.16 -31.13 8.73
CA ILE A 545 4.54 -32.36 9.42
C ILE A 545 3.50 -32.61 10.54
N ILE A 546 2.79 -33.72 10.47
CA ILE A 546 2.32 -34.44 11.67
C ILE A 546 2.96 -35.82 11.51
N ALA A 547 4.14 -36.00 12.09
CA ALA A 547 4.74 -37.32 12.23
C ALA A 547 4.13 -37.94 13.49
N GLU A 548 3.32 -38.99 13.30
CA GLU A 548 3.04 -39.94 14.38
C GLU A 548 4.32 -40.76 14.60
N GLY A 549 4.93 -40.59 15.76
CA GLY A 549 6.05 -41.41 16.20
C GLY A 549 5.55 -42.79 16.61
N ASN A 550 5.90 -43.81 15.82
CA ASN A 550 5.97 -45.18 16.32
C ASN A 550 7.34 -45.36 16.98
N GLU A 551 7.32 -45.61 18.29
CA GLU A 551 8.45 -46.11 19.05
C GLU A 551 8.60 -47.61 18.75
N ASP A 552 9.72 -48.01 18.14
CA ASP A 552 10.35 -49.32 18.31
C ASP A 552 11.66 -49.35 17.50
N GLY A 553 12.80 -49.62 18.16
CA GLY A 553 14.05 -49.93 17.44
C GLY A 553 15.37 -49.46 18.04
N VAL A 554 15.79 -50.11 19.12
CA VAL A 554 17.16 -50.61 19.39
C VAL A 554 18.37 -49.69 19.13
N ASN A 555 18.93 -49.25 20.26
CA ASN A 555 20.35 -49.09 20.65
C ASN A 555 21.47 -49.01 19.59
N ALA A 556 22.31 -48.00 19.81
CA ALA A 556 23.46 -47.58 19.05
C ALA A 556 24.66 -48.55 19.09
N GLY A 557 25.37 -48.64 17.96
CA GLY A 557 26.75 -49.09 17.87
C GLY A 557 27.62 -47.98 17.29
N ASN A 558 28.56 -47.48 18.10
CA ASN A 558 29.63 -46.57 17.71
C ASN A 558 30.63 -47.26 16.75
N GLY A 559 31.22 -46.48 15.84
CA GLY A 559 32.38 -46.88 15.04
C GLY A 559 32.93 -45.74 14.20
N GLU A 560 33.96 -45.07 14.72
CA GLU A 560 34.79 -44.09 14.04
C GLU A 560 35.55 -44.69 12.84
N GLY A 561 35.91 -43.87 11.85
CA GLY A 561 36.86 -44.29 10.79
C GLY A 561 37.08 -43.25 9.70
N ALA A 562 38.20 -42.53 9.81
CA ALA A 562 38.74 -41.58 8.83
C ALA A 562 39.15 -42.25 7.50
N GLY A 563 39.25 -41.46 6.41
CA GLY A 563 39.97 -41.89 5.21
C GLY A 563 39.77 -41.02 3.98
N ALA A 564 40.80 -40.24 3.63
CA ALA A 564 40.93 -39.51 2.36
C ALA A 564 41.16 -40.45 1.16
N GLY A 565 40.83 -40.01 -0.06
CA GLY A 565 41.36 -40.65 -1.27
C GLY A 565 40.59 -40.40 -2.58
N GLN A 566 41.24 -39.62 -3.45
CA GLN A 566 41.13 -39.48 -4.92
C GLN A 566 40.39 -40.56 -5.73
N GLY A 567 39.77 -40.15 -6.84
CA GLY A 567 39.56 -41.03 -8.00
C GLY A 567 38.46 -40.58 -8.97
N ALA A 568 38.77 -40.58 -10.27
CA ALA A 568 38.01 -39.98 -11.36
C ALA A 568 36.96 -40.91 -12.04
N ALA A 569 36.28 -40.34 -13.05
CA ALA A 569 35.32 -40.92 -14.00
C ALA A 569 33.88 -41.08 -13.44
N GLY A 570 32.79 -40.78 -14.15
CA GLY A 570 32.52 -40.48 -15.56
C GLY A 570 31.00 -40.64 -15.75
N ALA A 571 30.47 -40.19 -16.90
CA ALA A 571 29.05 -40.22 -17.32
C ALA A 571 28.15 -39.17 -16.63
N GLY A 572 27.29 -38.43 -17.32
CA GLY A 572 26.81 -38.51 -18.69
C GLY A 572 25.43 -37.87 -18.71
N ARG A 573 25.34 -36.64 -19.22
CA ARG A 573 24.06 -35.95 -19.50
C ARG A 573 23.33 -36.66 -20.65
N PRO A 574 21.99 -36.52 -20.71
CA PRO A 574 21.39 -36.16 -21.99
C PRO A 574 20.45 -34.93 -21.88
N ARG A 575 20.67 -33.98 -22.80
CA ARG A 575 19.66 -33.16 -23.50
C ARG A 575 19.14 -34.05 -24.66
N SER A 576 18.00 -33.92 -25.32
CA SER A 576 16.94 -32.92 -25.54
C SER A 576 15.72 -33.67 -26.12
N GLY A 577 14.52 -33.09 -26.15
CA GLY A 577 14.05 -32.55 -27.42
C GLY A 577 12.53 -32.48 -27.53
N THR A 578 12.07 -31.39 -28.15
CA THR A 578 10.71 -30.98 -28.49
C THR A 578 10.24 -31.55 -29.85
N GLY A 579 8.93 -31.79 -30.04
CA GLY A 579 8.33 -31.83 -31.40
C GLY A 579 7.00 -32.58 -31.61
N ALA A 580 5.88 -31.86 -31.48
CA ALA A 580 4.65 -31.84 -32.31
C ALA A 580 3.98 -33.08 -32.98
N SER A 581 2.66 -33.21 -32.71
CA SER A 581 1.51 -33.34 -33.65
C SER A 581 0.93 -34.70 -34.12
N LEU A 582 -0.41 -34.80 -33.94
CA LEU A 582 -1.49 -35.42 -34.76
C LEU A 582 -2.13 -36.80 -34.42
N SER A 583 -3.45 -36.69 -34.13
CA SER A 583 -4.63 -37.47 -34.55
C SER A 583 -5.01 -38.86 -33.98
N SER A 584 -6.10 -38.83 -33.19
CA SER A 584 -7.31 -39.69 -33.19
C SER A 584 -7.21 -41.21 -33.00
N VAL A 585 -7.58 -41.69 -31.79
CA VAL A 585 -8.37 -42.92 -31.57
C VAL A 585 -9.27 -42.70 -30.33
N LYS A 586 -10.53 -43.14 -30.42
CA LYS A 586 -11.59 -43.09 -29.40
C LYS A 586 -11.46 -44.25 -28.39
N GLU A 587 -11.84 -43.96 -27.13
CA GLU A 587 -12.58 -44.80 -26.14
C GLU A 587 -12.10 -46.26 -25.95
N ASN A 588 -11.63 -46.72 -24.78
CA ASN A 588 -12.29 -46.74 -23.46
C ASN A 588 -11.30 -47.12 -22.33
N GLU A 589 -11.62 -46.67 -21.10
CA GLU A 589 -11.31 -47.31 -19.80
C GLU A 589 -9.83 -47.54 -19.40
N ASP A 590 -9.32 -46.67 -18.51
CA ASP A 590 -8.54 -47.05 -17.31
C ASP A 590 -8.30 -45.80 -16.44
N ASP A 591 -9.13 -45.66 -15.42
CA ASP A 591 -9.22 -44.52 -14.51
C ASP A 591 -8.47 -44.86 -13.21
N ASP A 592 -7.13 -44.95 -13.26
CA ASP A 592 -6.30 -45.33 -12.10
C ASP A 592 -5.09 -44.40 -11.88
N ARG A 593 -5.34 -43.08 -12.00
CA ARG A 593 -4.38 -42.06 -11.56
C ARG A 593 -4.78 -41.53 -10.19
N VAL A 594 -4.02 -41.94 -9.17
CA VAL A 594 -4.21 -41.57 -7.76
C VAL A 594 -4.04 -40.05 -7.58
N ASP A 595 -5.16 -39.34 -7.53
CA ASP A 595 -5.24 -37.91 -7.20
C ASP A 595 -5.14 -37.73 -5.67
N ALA A 596 -4.32 -36.77 -5.20
CA ALA A 596 -4.05 -36.53 -3.77
C ALA A 596 -5.31 -36.17 -2.95
N ARG A 597 -6.42 -35.85 -3.63
CA ARG A 597 -7.75 -35.65 -3.04
C ARG A 597 -8.44 -36.96 -2.62
N ASN A 598 -8.20 -38.07 -3.32
CA ASN A 598 -8.88 -39.33 -3.05
C ASN A 598 -8.22 -40.09 -1.87
N ALA A 599 -6.94 -39.83 -1.61
CA ALA A 599 -6.21 -40.37 -0.47
C ALA A 599 -6.75 -39.84 0.88
N ALA A 600 -7.04 -38.53 0.97
CA ALA A 600 -7.59 -37.93 2.18
C ALA A 600 -9.05 -38.34 2.46
N SER A 601 -9.84 -38.57 1.41
CA SER A 601 -11.23 -39.05 1.57
C SER A 601 -11.32 -40.53 1.97
N ARG A 602 -10.35 -41.36 1.56
CA ARG A 602 -10.29 -42.78 1.94
C ARG A 602 -9.72 -42.99 3.35
N LEU A 603 -8.86 -42.10 3.83
CA LEU A 603 -8.37 -42.11 5.22
C LEU A 603 -9.44 -41.72 6.25
N ALA A 604 -10.44 -40.92 5.86
CA ALA A 604 -11.52 -40.50 6.77
C ALA A 604 -12.66 -41.52 6.95
N GLN A 605 -12.67 -42.62 6.17
CA GLN A 605 -13.72 -43.65 6.20
C GLN A 605 -13.24 -45.03 6.69
N SER A 606 -11.94 -45.20 6.99
CA SER A 606 -11.39 -46.44 7.52
C SER A 606 -11.43 -46.44 9.05
N THR A 607 -12.44 -47.06 9.63
CA THR A 607 -12.45 -47.49 11.03
C THR A 607 -11.52 -48.69 11.23
N PHE A 608 -10.53 -48.54 12.12
CA PHE A 608 -10.05 -49.60 13.01
C PHE A 608 -9.90 -49.01 14.41
#